data_AF-A0A0J7JV98-F1
#
_entry.id   AF-A0A0J7JV98-F1
#
_cell.length_a   1.000
_cell.length_b   1.000
_cell.length_c   1.000
_cell.angle_alpha   90.00
_cell.angle_beta   90.00
_cell.angle_gamma   90.00
#
_symmetry.space_group_name_H-M   'P 1'
#
loop_
_entity.id
_entity.type
_entity.pdbx_description
1 polymer ?
#
loop_
_entity_poly.entity_id
_entity_poly.type
_entity_poly.pdbx_seq_one_letter_code
_entity_poly.pdbx_strand_id
1 'polypeptide(L)'
;MLIEVMGPDGQSKAKALKEKLSEVLRNEADVTRPVVRGEIRLVGLDDSSSVNDVKDTVVKHGGCLEEDIRVGTIRPMANGLHTVWVQCPLSAATKLANQGKVRIGWTSARVDLLNSRPTQCHRCWRFGHLKHACKAKEDFSKLCFRCGGGEHTARFCTAPPLCKICAIDGKPSDHRIGSNVCPAVRDSSKTKPLSTTTQMNVSVAGSARRNEPMELGDGH
;
A
#
# COMPACT_ATOMS: atom_id res chain seq x y z
N MET A 1 -20.07 -6.07 5.33
CA MET A 1 -19.63 -7.12 6.28
C MET A 1 -18.17 -7.44 6.00
N LEU A 2 -17.34 -7.64 7.02
CA LEU A 2 -15.93 -8.04 6.87
C LEU A 2 -15.74 -9.37 7.59
N ILE A 3 -15.13 -10.34 6.92
CA ILE A 3 -14.78 -11.64 7.50
C ILE A 3 -13.26 -11.78 7.44
N GLU A 4 -12.63 -11.90 8.61
CA GLU A 4 -11.19 -12.11 8.73
C GLU A 4 -10.88 -13.61 8.84
N VAL A 5 -9.97 -14.09 7.98
CA VAL A 5 -9.52 -15.48 7.99
C VAL A 5 -8.14 -15.53 8.62
N MET A 6 -8.08 -16.01 9.87
CA MET A 6 -6.84 -16.13 10.63
C MET A 6 -6.20 -17.53 10.47
N GLY A 7 -4.90 -17.60 10.73
CA GLY A 7 -4.12 -18.86 10.78
C GLY A 7 -3.25 -19.13 9.56
N PRO A 8 -2.50 -20.25 9.57
CA PRO A 8 -1.70 -20.67 8.44
C PRO A 8 -2.58 -20.88 7.21
N ASP A 9 -2.02 -20.56 6.04
CA ASP A 9 -2.70 -20.61 4.74
C ASP A 9 -3.92 -19.67 4.64
N GLY A 10 -3.96 -18.60 5.44
CA GLY A 10 -5.04 -17.62 5.44
C GLY A 10 -5.36 -17.06 4.04
N GLN A 11 -4.34 -16.89 3.18
CA GLN A 11 -4.54 -16.47 1.78
C GLN A 11 -5.39 -17.47 0.99
N SER A 12 -5.02 -18.75 1.02
CA SER A 12 -5.71 -19.83 0.30
C SER A 12 -7.12 -20.07 0.84
N LYS A 13 -7.28 -20.03 2.17
CA LYS A 13 -8.59 -20.17 2.81
C LYS A 13 -9.51 -18.98 2.52
N ALA A 14 -8.98 -17.75 2.55
CA ALA A 14 -9.74 -16.56 2.17
C ALA A 14 -10.15 -16.58 0.70
N LYS A 15 -9.30 -17.12 -0.20
CA LYS A 15 -9.64 -17.34 -1.60
C LYS A 15 -10.78 -18.34 -1.75
N ALA A 16 -10.67 -19.51 -1.11
CA ALA A 16 -11.72 -20.53 -1.15
C ALA A 16 -13.05 -20.02 -0.58
N LEU A 17 -13.01 -19.20 0.47
CA LEU A 17 -14.20 -18.56 1.02
C LEU A 17 -14.83 -17.57 0.02
N LYS A 18 -14.01 -16.73 -0.61
CA LYS A 18 -14.48 -15.80 -1.65
C LYS A 18 -15.20 -16.56 -2.77
N GLU A 19 -14.59 -17.62 -3.30
CA GLU A 19 -15.16 -18.43 -4.39
C GLU A 19 -16.52 -19.01 -4.01
N LYS A 20 -16.62 -19.67 -2.85
CA LYS A 20 -17.89 -20.23 -2.36
C LYS A 20 -18.96 -19.18 -2.11
N LEU A 21 -18.59 -18.03 -1.54
CA LEU A 21 -19.55 -16.94 -1.31
C LEU A 21 -20.01 -16.32 -2.63
N SER A 22 -19.12 -16.16 -3.62
CA SER A 22 -19.49 -15.69 -4.96
C SER A 22 -20.48 -16.64 -5.65
N GLU A 23 -20.30 -17.96 -5.48
CA GLU A 23 -21.21 -18.97 -6.04
C GLU A 23 -22.62 -18.93 -5.43
N VAL A 24 -22.69 -18.73 -4.10
CA VAL A 24 -23.95 -18.69 -3.35
C VAL A 24 -24.68 -17.37 -3.56
N LEU A 25 -23.97 -16.24 -3.46
CA LEU A 25 -24.57 -14.91 -3.47
C LEU A 25 -24.80 -14.34 -4.88
N ARG A 26 -24.02 -14.78 -5.88
CA ARG A 26 -24.14 -14.38 -7.29
C ARG A 26 -24.31 -12.87 -7.48
N ASN A 27 -25.55 -12.41 -7.73
CA ASN A 27 -25.88 -11.01 -8.01
C ASN A 27 -26.47 -10.27 -6.80
N GLU A 28 -26.67 -10.96 -5.68
CA GLU A 28 -27.21 -10.36 -4.45
C GLU A 28 -26.15 -9.57 -3.69
N ALA A 29 -24.87 -9.88 -3.86
CA ALA A 29 -23.76 -9.16 -3.25
C ALA A 29 -22.45 -9.30 -4.03
N ASP A 30 -21.63 -8.23 -4.01
CA ASP A 30 -20.25 -8.29 -4.50
C ASP A 30 -19.32 -8.85 -3.42
N VAL A 31 -18.53 -9.88 -3.78
CA VAL A 31 -17.64 -10.58 -2.86
C VAL A 31 -16.20 -10.33 -3.27
N THR A 32 -15.49 -9.57 -2.43
CA THR A 32 -14.08 -9.23 -2.65
C THR A 32 -13.19 -9.84 -1.56
N ARG A 33 -11.92 -10.07 -1.90
CA ARG A 33 -10.88 -10.50 -0.95
C ARG A 33 -9.92 -9.32 -0.75
N PRO A 34 -10.16 -8.44 0.25
CA PRO A 34 -9.27 -7.32 0.51
C PRO A 34 -7.93 -7.81 1.06
N VAL A 35 -6.84 -7.24 0.55
CA VAL A 35 -5.47 -7.52 1.01
C VAL A 35 -4.75 -6.20 1.21
N VAL A 36 -4.03 -6.05 2.31
CA VAL A 36 -3.14 -4.90 2.53
C VAL A 36 -2.00 -4.98 1.52
N ARG A 37 -1.86 -3.97 0.66
CA ARG A 37 -0.87 -3.96 -0.43
C ARG A 37 0.32 -3.08 -0.09
N GLY A 38 1.49 -3.49 -0.57
CA GLY A 38 2.71 -2.70 -0.63
C GLY A 38 3.15 -2.50 -2.08
N GLU A 39 4.03 -1.55 -2.29
CA GLU A 39 4.62 -1.26 -3.60
C GLU A 39 6.13 -1.45 -3.54
N ILE A 40 6.70 -2.11 -4.54
CA ILE A 40 8.14 -2.26 -4.71
C ILE A 40 8.57 -1.75 -6.08
N ARG A 41 9.83 -1.36 -6.20
CA ARG A 41 10.50 -1.10 -7.47
C ARG A 41 11.62 -2.09 -7.66
N LEU A 42 11.58 -2.78 -8.80
CA LEU A 42 12.65 -3.64 -9.25
C LEU A 42 13.55 -2.85 -10.19
N VAL A 43 14.86 -2.90 -9.99
CA VAL A 43 15.85 -2.13 -10.74
C VAL A 43 16.96 -3.05 -11.22
N GLY A 44 17.27 -2.98 -12.53
CA GLY A 44 18.33 -3.77 -13.14
C GLY A 44 17.83 -5.02 -13.85
N LEU A 45 16.66 -4.96 -14.48
CA LEU A 45 16.14 -6.02 -15.33
C LEU A 45 16.83 -5.97 -16.70
N ASP A 46 17.04 -7.11 -17.34
CA ASP A 46 17.44 -7.15 -18.74
C ASP A 46 16.28 -6.78 -19.68
N ASP A 47 16.59 -6.54 -20.95
CA ASP A 47 15.63 -6.16 -22.00
C ASP A 47 14.70 -7.31 -22.41
N SER A 48 15.10 -8.56 -22.18
CA SER A 48 14.27 -9.74 -22.45
C SER A 48 13.23 -10.02 -21.36
N SER A 49 13.34 -9.37 -20.20
CA SER A 49 12.48 -9.58 -19.05
C SER A 49 11.03 -9.20 -19.34
N SER A 50 10.11 -10.15 -19.19
CA SER A 50 8.68 -9.97 -19.40
C SER A 50 7.92 -9.66 -18.10
N VAL A 51 6.67 -9.21 -18.25
CA VAL A 51 5.75 -9.01 -17.11
C VAL A 51 5.50 -10.32 -16.37
N ASN A 52 5.46 -11.45 -17.08
CA ASN A 52 5.24 -12.77 -16.48
C ASN A 52 6.45 -13.21 -15.64
N ASP A 53 7.68 -12.99 -16.13
CA ASP A 53 8.90 -13.29 -15.35
C ASP A 53 8.91 -12.54 -14.01
N VAL A 54 8.48 -11.28 -14.03
CA VAL A 54 8.36 -10.45 -12.83
C VAL A 54 7.29 -11.01 -11.90
N LYS A 55 6.10 -11.35 -12.41
CA LYS A 55 5.03 -11.94 -11.60
C LYS A 55 5.47 -13.26 -10.96
N ASP A 56 6.01 -14.19 -11.74
CA ASP A 56 6.42 -15.51 -11.27
C ASP A 56 7.49 -15.40 -10.19
N THR A 57 8.44 -14.48 -10.38
CA THR A 57 9.46 -14.19 -9.37
C THR A 57 8.83 -13.67 -8.07
N VAL A 58 7.87 -12.76 -8.16
CA VAL A 58 7.19 -12.18 -6.99
C VAL A 58 6.31 -13.23 -6.29
N VAL A 59 5.62 -14.11 -7.01
CA VAL A 59 4.90 -15.26 -6.45
C VAL A 59 5.87 -16.16 -5.68
N LYS A 60 6.95 -16.60 -6.35
CA LYS A 60 7.93 -17.55 -5.83
C LYS A 60 8.64 -17.04 -4.57
N HIS A 61 9.15 -15.81 -4.61
CA HIS A 61 9.93 -15.25 -3.49
C HIS A 61 9.03 -14.59 -2.44
N GLY A 62 7.93 -13.96 -2.86
CA GLY A 62 6.98 -13.28 -1.99
C GLY A 62 6.02 -14.21 -1.26
N GLY A 63 5.71 -15.39 -1.82
CA GLY A 63 4.75 -16.33 -1.23
C GLY A 63 3.32 -15.78 -1.25
N CYS A 64 2.92 -15.20 -2.37
CA CYS A 64 1.59 -14.61 -2.56
C CYS A 64 0.92 -15.12 -3.83
N LEU A 65 -0.41 -15.00 -3.89
CA LEU A 65 -1.19 -15.36 -5.07
C LEU A 65 -0.92 -14.41 -6.23
N GLU A 66 -0.89 -14.93 -7.46
CA GLU A 66 -0.63 -14.13 -8.67
C GLU A 66 -1.68 -13.02 -8.89
N GLU A 67 -2.95 -13.30 -8.57
CA GLU A 67 -4.07 -12.34 -8.64
C GLU A 67 -3.87 -11.12 -7.71
N ASP A 68 -3.00 -11.23 -6.70
CA ASP A 68 -2.65 -10.14 -5.81
C ASP A 68 -1.49 -9.28 -6.33
N ILE A 69 -0.96 -9.58 -7.52
CA ILE A 69 0.18 -8.88 -8.10
C ILE A 69 -0.26 -8.03 -9.28
N ARG A 70 0.12 -6.75 -9.26
CA ARG A 70 -0.01 -5.83 -10.39
C ARG A 70 1.38 -5.36 -10.79
N VAL A 71 1.72 -5.51 -12.05
CA VAL A 71 3.01 -5.11 -12.60
C VAL A 71 2.77 -3.94 -13.54
N GLY A 72 3.52 -2.86 -13.35
CA GLY A 72 3.50 -1.71 -14.25
C GLY A 72 4.28 -1.99 -15.54
N THR A 73 4.31 -1.02 -16.44
CA THR A 73 5.16 -1.09 -17.63
C THR A 73 6.63 -1.16 -17.23
N ILE A 74 7.37 -2.09 -17.84
CA ILE A 74 8.82 -2.17 -17.73
C ILE A 74 9.42 -1.00 -18.52
N ARG A 75 10.29 -0.21 -17.88
CA ARG A 75 10.84 1.03 -18.45
C ARG A 75 12.36 0.96 -18.56
N PRO A 76 12.95 1.38 -19.69
CA PRO A 76 14.39 1.47 -19.82
C PRO A 76 14.96 2.57 -18.93
N MET A 77 16.20 2.37 -18.50
CA MET A 77 17.03 3.31 -17.76
C MET A 77 18.24 3.72 -18.60
N ALA A 78 18.89 4.83 -18.24
CA ALA A 78 20.06 5.34 -18.97
C ALA A 78 21.27 4.39 -18.99
N ASN A 79 21.32 3.40 -18.09
CA ASN A 79 22.38 2.40 -18.00
C ASN A 79 22.12 1.14 -18.86
N GLY A 80 21.13 1.17 -19.76
CA GLY A 80 20.79 0.04 -20.65
C GLY A 80 19.97 -1.07 -19.98
N LEU A 81 19.76 -1.02 -18.66
CA LEU A 81 18.89 -1.94 -17.95
C LEU A 81 17.48 -1.35 -17.79
N HIS A 82 16.56 -2.16 -17.28
CA HIS A 82 15.17 -1.81 -17.10
C HIS A 82 14.78 -1.74 -15.61
N THR A 83 13.69 -1.03 -15.34
CA THR A 83 13.03 -0.95 -14.04
C THR A 83 11.53 -1.15 -14.17
N VAL A 84 10.92 -1.73 -13.14
CA VAL A 84 9.48 -1.93 -13.09
C VAL A 84 8.93 -1.66 -11.70
N TRP A 85 7.73 -1.10 -11.66
CA TRP A 85 6.94 -0.95 -10.45
C TRP A 85 6.03 -2.16 -10.27
N VAL A 86 5.94 -2.67 -9.05
CA VAL A 86 5.08 -3.81 -8.71
C VAL A 86 4.28 -3.48 -7.45
N GLN A 87 2.98 -3.76 -7.48
CA GLN A 87 2.12 -3.75 -6.31
C GLN A 87 1.72 -5.18 -5.97
N CYS A 88 1.98 -5.60 -4.73
CA CYS A 88 1.70 -6.95 -4.23
C CYS A 88 1.26 -6.88 -2.76
N PRO A 89 0.88 -8.00 -2.10
CA PRO A 89 0.60 -7.96 -0.66
C PRO A 89 1.77 -7.40 0.13
N LEU A 90 1.49 -6.62 1.17
CA LEU A 90 2.52 -5.93 1.96
C LEU A 90 3.53 -6.90 2.58
N SER A 91 3.08 -8.09 2.98
CA SER A 91 3.95 -9.17 3.47
C SER A 91 4.96 -9.60 2.41
N ALA A 92 4.50 -9.83 1.17
CA ALA A 92 5.35 -10.17 0.02
C ALA A 92 6.33 -9.04 -0.31
N ALA A 93 5.84 -7.80 -0.39
CA ALA A 93 6.67 -6.61 -0.64
C ALA A 93 7.79 -6.45 0.39
N THR A 94 7.46 -6.58 1.68
CA THR A 94 8.41 -6.47 2.79
C THR A 94 9.45 -7.59 2.75
N LYS A 95 9.00 -8.83 2.49
CA LYS A 95 9.89 -9.99 2.37
C LYS A 95 10.90 -9.81 1.24
N LEU A 96 10.44 -9.41 0.06
CA LEU A 96 11.29 -9.15 -1.10
C LEU A 96 12.28 -8.00 -0.85
N ALA A 97 11.82 -6.92 -0.22
CA ALA A 97 12.67 -5.79 0.12
C ALA A 97 13.76 -6.15 1.13
N ASN A 98 13.43 -6.96 2.14
CA ASN A 98 14.40 -7.45 3.12
C ASN A 98 15.45 -8.38 2.49
N GLN A 99 15.07 -9.13 1.44
CA GLN A 99 16.02 -9.91 0.65
C GLN A 99 16.95 -9.00 -0.18
N GLY A 100 16.51 -7.79 -0.53
CA GLY A 100 17.28 -6.73 -1.19
C GLY A 100 17.53 -6.95 -2.68
N LYS A 101 17.66 -8.20 -3.14
CA LYS A 101 17.84 -8.57 -4.55
C LYS A 101 17.12 -9.87 -4.88
N VAL A 102 16.61 -9.98 -6.11
CA VAL A 102 16.00 -11.19 -6.66
C VAL A 102 16.54 -11.45 -8.06
N ARG A 103 16.65 -12.73 -8.44
CA ARG A 103 17.05 -13.10 -9.80
C ARG A 103 15.82 -13.12 -10.70
N ILE A 104 15.88 -12.37 -11.79
CA ILE A 104 14.85 -12.32 -12.84
C ILE A 104 15.57 -12.53 -14.17
N GLY A 105 15.20 -13.58 -14.90
CA GLY A 105 15.94 -14.00 -16.08
C GLY A 105 17.44 -14.19 -15.80
N TRP A 106 18.27 -13.39 -16.48
CA TRP A 106 19.72 -13.44 -16.39
C TRP A 106 20.33 -12.44 -15.40
N THR A 107 19.50 -11.56 -14.83
CA THR A 107 19.98 -10.44 -14.01
C THR A 107 19.59 -10.58 -12.54
N SER A 108 20.36 -9.92 -11.68
CA SER A 108 20.01 -9.75 -10.27
C SER A 108 19.39 -8.36 -10.08
N ALA A 109 18.07 -8.31 -10.03
CA ALA A 109 17.32 -7.09 -9.85
C ALA A 109 17.31 -6.68 -8.37
N ARG A 110 17.67 -5.43 -8.11
CA ARG A 110 17.57 -4.81 -6.78
C ARG A 110 16.11 -4.50 -6.46
N VAL A 111 15.70 -4.75 -5.22
CA VAL A 111 14.35 -4.51 -4.72
C VAL A 111 14.33 -3.29 -3.81
N ASP A 112 13.56 -2.28 -4.18
CA ASP A 112 13.26 -1.12 -3.33
C ASP A 112 11.83 -1.19 -2.81
N LEU A 113 11.63 -1.17 -1.49
CA LEU A 113 10.32 -0.93 -0.91
C LEU A 113 9.95 0.55 -1.10
N LEU A 114 8.79 0.81 -1.71
CA LEU A 114 8.28 2.16 -1.87
C LEU A 114 7.40 2.51 -0.68
N ASN A 115 7.68 3.67 -0.08
CA ASN A 115 6.83 4.22 0.97
C ASN A 115 5.44 4.52 0.41
N SER A 116 4.41 4.25 1.22
CA SER A 116 3.05 4.67 0.92
C SER A 116 3.04 6.18 0.67
N ARG A 117 2.47 6.59 -0.46
CA ARG A 117 2.34 8.01 -0.78
C ARG A 117 1.26 8.60 0.12
N PRO A 118 1.55 9.66 0.89
CA PRO A 118 0.55 10.28 1.73
C PRO A 118 -0.58 10.81 0.85
N THR A 119 -1.80 10.73 1.36
CA THR A 119 -2.99 11.23 0.67
C THR A 119 -2.80 12.70 0.34
N GLN A 120 -2.88 13.06 -0.95
CA GLN A 120 -2.75 14.44 -1.39
C GLN A 120 -4.12 15.03 -1.68
N CYS A 121 -4.40 16.20 -1.12
CA CYS A 121 -5.62 16.94 -1.39
C CYS A 121 -5.53 17.59 -2.78
N HIS A 122 -6.40 17.22 -3.71
CA HIS A 122 -6.37 17.80 -5.07
C HIS A 122 -6.90 19.25 -5.14
N ARG A 123 -7.43 19.80 -4.05
CA ARG A 123 -7.86 21.21 -3.96
C ARG A 123 -6.72 22.11 -3.50
N CYS A 124 -6.14 21.86 -2.32
CA CYS A 124 -5.09 22.72 -1.77
C CYS A 124 -3.68 22.15 -1.95
N TRP A 125 -3.54 20.96 -2.54
CA TRP A 125 -2.30 20.23 -2.78
C TRP A 125 -1.49 19.81 -1.55
N ARG A 126 -1.93 20.17 -0.33
CA ARG A 126 -1.35 19.68 0.92
C ARG A 126 -1.68 18.19 1.15
N PHE A 127 -0.91 17.56 2.02
CA PHE A 127 -1.02 16.14 2.33
C PHE A 127 -1.87 15.87 3.59
N GLY A 128 -2.34 14.63 3.75
CA GLY A 128 -3.07 14.14 4.93
C GLY A 128 -4.59 14.21 4.86
N HIS A 129 -5.18 14.74 3.78
CA HIS A 129 -6.63 14.82 3.63
C HIS A 129 -7.07 14.78 2.15
N LEU A 130 -8.35 14.51 1.94
CA LEU A 130 -9.01 14.50 0.63
C LEU A 130 -9.79 15.79 0.38
N LYS A 131 -10.17 16.03 -0.88
CA LYS A 131 -10.88 17.25 -1.32
C LYS A 131 -12.15 17.55 -0.51
N HIS A 132 -12.94 16.52 -0.16
CA HIS A 132 -14.19 16.69 0.59
C HIS A 132 -13.98 17.12 2.05
N ALA A 133 -12.82 16.78 2.64
CA ALA A 133 -12.44 17.16 4.00
C ALA A 133 -11.56 18.43 4.02
N CYS A 134 -11.37 19.10 2.88
CA CYS A 134 -10.48 20.25 2.76
C CYS A 134 -11.14 21.52 3.32
N LYS A 135 -10.48 22.13 4.31
CA LYS A 135 -10.88 23.41 4.92
C LYS A 135 -10.14 24.63 4.34
N ALA A 136 -9.22 24.42 3.41
CA ALA A 136 -8.43 25.51 2.83
C ALA A 136 -9.31 26.42 1.96
N LYS A 137 -9.05 27.73 2.02
CA LYS A 137 -9.73 28.73 1.18
C LYS A 137 -9.24 28.67 -0.28
N GLU A 138 -7.95 28.39 -0.47
CA GLU A 138 -7.30 28.33 -1.77
C GLU A 138 -7.69 27.07 -2.55
N ASP A 139 -7.85 27.22 -3.87
CA ASP A 139 -8.11 26.12 -4.80
C ASP A 139 -7.11 26.13 -5.95
N PHE A 140 -6.23 25.12 -5.95
CA PHE A 140 -5.22 24.85 -6.95
C PHE A 140 -5.61 23.69 -7.88
N SER A 141 -6.85 23.20 -7.82
CA SER A 141 -7.29 22.03 -8.60
C SER A 141 -7.16 22.20 -10.11
N LYS A 142 -7.22 23.44 -10.61
CA LYS A 142 -7.06 23.78 -12.04
C LYS A 142 -5.61 24.07 -12.44
N LEU A 143 -4.68 24.10 -11.48
CA LEU A 143 -3.29 24.40 -11.78
C LEU A 143 -2.54 23.14 -12.25
N CYS A 144 -1.49 23.35 -13.03
CA CYS A 144 -0.61 22.32 -13.52
C CYS A 144 0.24 21.76 -12.37
N PHE A 145 0.11 20.47 -12.06
CA PHE A 145 0.91 19.80 -11.01
C PHE A 145 2.43 19.84 -11.21
N ARG A 146 2.91 20.24 -12.40
CA ARG A 146 4.35 20.38 -12.69
C ARG A 146 4.86 21.78 -12.34
N CYS A 147 4.20 22.84 -12.82
CA CYS A 147 4.71 24.22 -12.70
C CYS A 147 3.79 25.18 -11.91
N GLY A 148 2.56 24.78 -11.57
CA GLY A 148 1.60 25.64 -10.88
C GLY A 148 0.87 26.66 -11.76
N GLY A 149 1.03 26.65 -13.08
CA GLY A 149 0.28 27.51 -14.02
C GLY A 149 -1.11 26.96 -14.40
N GLY A 150 -2.03 27.81 -14.88
CA GLY A 150 -3.45 27.43 -15.12
C GLY A 150 -3.82 26.97 -16.53
N GLU A 151 -2.92 27.07 -17.51
CA GLU A 151 -3.27 26.98 -18.95
C GLU A 151 -3.03 25.60 -19.60
N HIS A 152 -2.57 24.59 -18.86
CA HIS A 152 -2.22 23.30 -19.45
C HIS A 152 -2.22 22.15 -18.44
N THR A 153 -2.31 20.92 -18.96
CA THR A 153 -2.13 19.71 -18.14
C THR A 153 -0.64 19.38 -17.99
N ALA A 154 -0.29 18.73 -16.87
CA ALA A 154 1.11 18.38 -16.57
C ALA A 154 1.78 17.49 -17.63
N ARG A 155 0.99 16.77 -18.44
CA ARG A 155 1.49 15.94 -19.55
C ARG A 155 2.12 16.77 -20.67
N PHE A 156 1.57 17.95 -20.98
CA PHE A 156 2.04 18.83 -22.05
C PHE A 156 2.84 20.04 -21.51
N CYS A 157 3.20 20.01 -20.23
CA CYS A 157 3.94 21.09 -19.58
C CYS A 157 5.44 21.00 -19.91
N THR A 158 5.96 22.04 -20.57
CA THR A 158 7.40 22.23 -20.86
C THR A 158 8.09 23.15 -19.85
N ALA A 159 7.34 23.84 -18.99
CA ALA A 159 7.89 24.74 -18.00
C ALA A 159 8.73 24.00 -16.92
N PRO A 160 9.71 24.69 -16.30
CA PRO A 160 10.45 24.16 -15.16
C PRO A 160 9.51 23.71 -14.03
N PRO A 161 9.87 22.64 -13.29
CA PRO A 161 9.05 22.18 -12.18
C PRO A 161 9.05 23.20 -11.04
N LEU A 162 7.86 23.49 -10.49
CA LEU A 162 7.68 24.40 -9.36
C LEU A 162 6.65 23.82 -8.38
N CYS A 163 7.07 23.60 -7.14
CA CYS A 163 6.19 23.16 -6.06
C CYS A 163 5.50 24.38 -5.44
N LYS A 164 4.23 24.60 -5.80
CA LYS A 164 3.43 25.71 -5.27
C LYS A 164 3.36 25.73 -3.74
N ILE A 165 3.29 24.57 -3.09
CA ILE A 165 3.19 24.47 -1.63
C ILE A 165 4.52 24.83 -0.96
N CYS A 166 5.64 24.32 -1.45
CA CYS A 166 6.94 24.70 -0.91
C CYS A 166 7.25 26.18 -1.16
N ALA A 167 6.82 26.73 -2.30
CA ALA A 167 6.95 28.17 -2.59
C ALA A 167 6.15 29.03 -1.60
N ILE A 168 4.92 28.64 -1.26
CA ILE A 168 4.11 29.33 -0.23
C ILE A 168 4.75 29.21 1.15
N ASP A 169 5.28 28.02 1.48
CA ASP A 169 5.88 27.74 2.79
C ASP A 169 7.34 28.24 2.91
N GLY A 170 7.88 28.97 1.91
CA GLY A 170 9.24 29.53 1.93
C GLY A 170 10.37 28.49 1.84
N LYS A 171 10.09 27.28 1.34
CA LYS A 171 11.05 26.17 1.17
C LYS A 171 11.55 26.08 -0.27
N PRO A 172 12.68 25.39 -0.55
CA PRO A 172 13.14 25.13 -1.91
C PRO A 172 12.00 24.55 -2.76
N SER A 173 11.69 25.16 -3.90
CA SER A 173 10.48 24.88 -4.68
C SER A 173 10.74 24.41 -6.10
N ASP A 174 11.99 24.24 -6.51
CA ASP A 174 12.48 23.78 -7.82
C ASP A 174 12.27 22.28 -8.06
N HIS A 175 11.09 21.78 -7.72
CA HIS A 175 10.74 20.37 -7.83
C HIS A 175 9.23 20.19 -8.03
N ARG A 176 8.85 19.01 -8.51
CA ARG A 176 7.43 18.64 -8.63
C ARG A 176 6.86 18.26 -7.27
N ILE A 177 5.68 18.77 -6.91
CA ILE A 177 4.97 18.36 -5.70
C ILE A 177 4.77 16.83 -5.66
N GLY A 178 4.98 16.21 -4.50
CA GLY A 178 4.87 14.76 -4.36
C GLY A 178 6.11 13.96 -4.78
N SER A 179 7.17 14.63 -5.27
CA SER A 179 8.46 13.97 -5.53
C SER A 179 9.13 13.52 -4.23
N ASN A 180 10.07 12.59 -4.34
CA ASN A 180 10.90 12.13 -3.22
C ASN A 180 11.76 13.25 -2.61
N VAL A 181 12.06 14.30 -3.37
CA VAL A 181 12.80 15.47 -2.89
C VAL A 181 11.89 16.53 -2.26
N CYS A 182 10.57 16.41 -2.37
CA CYS A 182 9.61 17.39 -1.87
C CYS A 182 9.54 17.38 -0.32
N PRO A 183 9.92 18.48 0.36
CA PRO A 183 9.85 18.54 1.83
C PRO A 183 8.43 18.31 2.39
N ALA A 184 7.40 18.82 1.70
CA ALA A 184 6.00 18.68 2.13
C ALA A 184 5.52 17.21 2.23
N VAL A 185 6.13 16.30 1.45
CA VAL A 185 5.85 14.85 1.53
C VAL A 185 6.54 14.24 2.75
N ARG A 186 7.78 14.67 3.04
CA ARG A 186 8.58 14.13 4.16
C ARG A 186 8.01 14.52 5.51
N ASP A 187 7.41 15.70 5.60
CA ASP A 187 6.75 16.17 6.82
C ASP A 187 5.46 15.39 7.11
N SER A 188 4.73 14.99 6.06
CA SER A 188 3.47 14.23 6.19
C SER A 188 3.66 12.73 6.44
N SER A 189 4.77 12.14 5.98
CA SER A 189 5.10 10.73 6.27
C SER A 189 5.58 10.48 7.71
N LYS A 190 5.93 11.52 8.46
CA LYS A 190 6.28 11.43 9.90
C LYS A 190 5.06 11.36 10.82
N THR A 191 3.91 11.85 10.37
CA THR A 191 2.64 11.67 11.06
C THR A 191 2.14 10.24 10.85
N LYS A 192 2.39 9.36 11.84
CA LYS A 192 1.74 8.06 11.93
C LYS A 192 0.22 8.25 11.78
N PRO A 193 -0.50 7.36 11.06
CA PRO A 193 -1.95 7.35 11.16
C PRO A 193 -2.31 7.14 12.63
N LEU A 194 -3.15 8.03 13.17
CA LEU A 194 -3.74 7.89 14.49
C LEU A 194 -4.49 6.55 14.48
N SER A 195 -3.94 5.56 15.20
CA SER A 195 -4.68 4.34 15.47
C SER A 195 -5.91 4.75 16.28
N THR A 196 -7.09 4.71 15.66
CA THR A 196 -8.34 4.78 16.41
C THR A 196 -8.45 3.48 17.20
N THR A 197 -7.83 3.47 18.38
CA THR A 197 -8.07 2.44 19.39
C THR A 197 -9.46 2.71 19.95
N THR A 198 -10.48 2.15 19.30
CA THR A 198 -11.79 1.98 19.91
C THR A 198 -11.63 0.95 21.02
N GLN A 199 -11.48 1.41 22.26
CA GLN A 199 -11.56 0.57 23.45
C GLN A 199 -12.99 0.02 23.54
N MET A 200 -13.17 -1.28 23.26
CA MET A 200 -14.37 -1.99 23.64
C MET A 200 -14.23 -2.44 25.10
N ASN A 201 -14.96 -1.77 25.99
CA ASN A 201 -15.21 -2.28 27.33
C ASN A 201 -16.02 -3.58 27.20
N VAL A 202 -15.41 -4.72 27.52
CA VAL A 202 -16.12 -5.97 27.73
C VAL A 202 -16.36 -6.12 29.23
N SER A 203 -17.59 -5.83 29.65
CA SER A 203 -18.09 -6.18 30.97
C SER A 203 -18.14 -7.71 31.08
N VAL A 204 -17.28 -8.28 31.91
CA VAL A 204 -17.30 -9.72 32.24
C VAL A 204 -18.41 -9.95 33.26
N ALA A 205 -19.52 -10.54 32.82
CA ALA A 205 -20.50 -11.13 33.73
C ALA A 205 -19.92 -12.43 34.30
N GLY A 206 -19.67 -12.44 35.61
CA GLY A 206 -19.15 -13.59 36.33
C GLY A 206 -20.12 -14.77 36.32
N SER A 207 -19.62 -15.94 35.91
CA SER A 207 -20.31 -17.22 36.08
C SER A 207 -19.68 -17.96 37.25
N ALA A 208 -20.41 -18.02 38.36
CA ALA A 208 -20.03 -18.75 39.56
C ALA A 208 -20.08 -20.26 39.31
N ARG A 209 -18.92 -20.93 39.32
CA ARG A 209 -18.85 -22.38 39.50
C ARG A 209 -18.72 -22.67 40.99
N ARG A 210 -19.75 -23.28 41.56
CA ARG A 210 -19.70 -23.94 42.87
C ARG A 210 -18.93 -25.25 42.70
N ASN A 211 -17.80 -25.39 43.41
CA ASN A 211 -17.17 -26.68 43.67
C ASN A 211 -17.59 -27.11 45.08
N GLU A 212 -18.32 -28.22 45.19
CA GLU A 212 -18.53 -28.93 46.44
C GLU A 212 -17.22 -29.61 46.87
N PRO A 213 -16.85 -29.58 48.17
CA PRO A 213 -15.69 -30.30 48.67
C PRO A 213 -16.03 -31.77 48.96
N MET A 214 -15.14 -32.64 48.50
CA MET A 214 -15.11 -34.09 48.71
C MET A 214 -14.65 -34.36 50.16
N GLU A 215 -15.49 -34.99 50.97
CA GLU A 215 -15.13 -35.38 52.34
C GLU A 215 -14.15 -36.57 52.33
N LEU A 216 -13.03 -36.39 53.03
CA LEU A 216 -12.04 -37.40 53.36
C LEU A 216 -12.57 -38.24 54.52
N GLY A 217 -12.76 -39.54 54.27
CA GLY A 217 -13.03 -40.52 55.33
C GLY A 217 -11.72 -41.05 55.91
N ASP A 218 -11.58 -40.95 57.23
CA ASP A 218 -10.62 -41.70 58.03
C ASP A 218 -11.28 -42.23 59.32
N GLY A 219 -11.26 -43.56 59.46
CA GLY A 219 -11.04 -44.29 60.71
C GLY A 219 -12.15 -44.40 61.77
N HIS A 220 -12.78 -45.58 61.86
CA HIS A 220 -12.48 -46.61 62.88
C HIS A 220 -12.90 -48.00 62.37
#